data_AF-A0A920PB26-F1
#
_entry.id   AF-A0A920PB26-F1
#
_cell.length_a   1.000
_cell.length_b   1.000
_cell.length_c   1.000
_cell.angle_alpha   90.00
_cell.angle_beta   90.00
_cell.angle_gamma   90.00
#
_symmetry.space_group_name_H-M   'P 1'
#
loop_
_entity.id
_entity.type
_entity.pdbx_description
1 polymer ?
#
loop_
_entity_poly.entity_id
_entity_poly.type
_entity_poly.pdbx_seq_one_letter_code
_entity_poly.pdbx_strand_id
1 'polypeptide(L)' 'MIFSTREVHVDKELIGLTFSEYQILLMLIENPRKVFHKKDINKTVFNISEEVESRTVDTHIHNLRKKAKIFRLFNPYN' A
#
# COMPACT_ATOMS: atom_id res chain seq x y z
N MET A 1 4.52 7.96 -25.44
CA MET A 1 5.03 7.87 -24.05
C MET A 1 3.80 7.86 -23.14
N ILE A 2 3.43 6.71 -22.56
CA ILE A 2 2.26 6.63 -21.68
C ILE A 2 2.77 6.90 -20.27
N PHE A 3 2.47 8.08 -19.73
CA PHE A 3 2.70 8.38 -18.32
C PHE A 3 1.59 7.70 -17.53
N SER A 4 1.85 6.53 -16.94
CA SER A 4 0.89 5.92 -15.99
C SER A 4 0.88 6.76 -14.71
N THR A 5 -0.18 7.53 -14.52
CA THR A 5 -0.45 8.21 -13.25
C THR A 5 -0.72 7.13 -12.19
N ARG A 6 0.08 7.12 -11.12
CA ARG A 6 -0.03 6.15 -10.03
C ARG A 6 -1.14 6.57 -9.07
N GLU A 7 -2.35 6.59 -9.58
CA GLU A 7 -3.54 7.04 -8.88
C GLU A 7 -4.32 5.86 -8.33
N VAL A 8 -4.85 6.04 -7.11
CA VAL A 8 -5.73 5.07 -6.49
C VAL A 8 -7.05 5.78 -6.22
N HIS A 9 -8.11 5.27 -6.81
CA HIS A 9 -9.46 5.76 -6.62
C HIS A 9 -10.27 4.77 -5.79
N VAL A 10 -11.04 5.28 -4.82
CA VAL A 10 -12.05 4.48 -4.11
C VAL A 10 -13.37 5.20 -4.21
N ASP A 11 -14.39 4.52 -4.75
CA ASP A 11 -15.71 5.12 -5.03
C ASP A 11 -15.66 6.44 -5.81
N LYS A 12 -14.70 6.53 -6.76
CA LYS A 12 -14.39 7.70 -7.60
C LYS A 12 -13.66 8.87 -6.91
N GLU A 13 -13.32 8.74 -5.63
CA GLU A 13 -12.49 9.70 -4.91
C GLU A 13 -11.01 9.35 -5.02
N LEU A 14 -10.18 10.33 -5.40
CA LEU A 14 -8.73 10.17 -5.50
C LEU A 14 -8.09 10.12 -4.12
N ILE A 15 -7.29 9.09 -3.89
CA ILE A 15 -6.57 8.93 -2.63
C ILE A 15 -5.08 9.20 -2.80
N GLY A 16 -4.60 10.20 -2.05
CA GLY A 16 -3.18 10.48 -1.90
C GLY A 16 -2.45 9.37 -1.15
N LEU A 17 -1.78 8.49 -1.88
CA LEU A 17 -0.82 7.54 -1.34
C LEU A 17 0.62 8.02 -1.59
N THR A 18 1.51 7.76 -0.64
CA THR A 18 2.94 7.86 -0.89
C THR A 18 3.38 6.77 -1.87
N PHE A 19 4.56 6.93 -2.48
CA PHE A 19 5.13 5.92 -3.37
C PHE A 19 5.16 4.52 -2.72
N SER A 20 5.62 4.43 -1.47
CA SER A 20 5.73 3.16 -0.75
C SER A 20 4.37 2.55 -0.44
N GLU A 21 3.40 3.36 -0.03
CA GLU A 21 2.02 2.90 0.22
C GLU A 21 1.37 2.36 -1.06
N TYR A 22 1.57 3.05 -2.19
CA TYR A 22 1.09 2.60 -3.50
C TYR A 22 1.70 1.25 -3.88
N GLN A 23 3.02 1.10 -3.74
CA GLN A 23 3.72 -0.15 -4.08
C GLN A 23 3.29 -1.31 -3.18
N ILE A 24 3.12 -1.08 -1.88
CA ILE A 24 2.58 -2.07 -0.95
C ILE A 24 1.17 -2.48 -1.38
N LEU A 25 0.30 -1.50 -1.69
CA LEU A 25 -1.07 -1.78 -2.10
C LEU A 25 -1.11 -2.59 -3.41
N LEU A 26 -0.29 -2.21 -4.39
CA LEU A 26 -0.17 -2.92 -5.66
C LEU A 26 0.26 -4.38 -5.45
N MET A 27 1.30 -4.60 -4.65
CA MET A 27 1.80 -5.95 -4.33
C MET A 27 0.71 -6.83 -3.68
N LEU A 28 -0.11 -6.25 -2.79
CA LEU A 28 -1.23 -6.94 -2.14
C LEU A 28 -2.36 -7.25 -3.13
N ILE A 29 -2.67 -6.33 -4.05
CA ILE A 29 -3.73 -6.51 -5.07
C ILE A 29 -3.33 -7.57 -6.10
N GLU A 30 -2.06 -7.59 -6.51
CA GLU A 30 -1.53 -8.58 -7.47
C GLU A 30 -1.50 -10.01 -6.88
N ASN A 31 -1.44 -10.13 -5.55
CA ASN A 31 -1.35 -11.42 -4.85
C ASN A 31 -2.43 -11.52 -3.76
N PRO A 32 -3.72 -11.53 -4.14
CA PRO A 32 -4.80 -11.55 -3.16
C PRO A 32 -4.74 -12.84 -2.34
N ARG A 33 -4.99 -12.73 -1.03
CA ARG A 33 -4.98 -13.83 -0.04
C ARG A 33 -3.59 -14.42 0.28
N LYS A 34 -2.51 -13.88 -0.27
CA LYS A 34 -1.15 -14.23 0.14
C LYS A 34 -0.76 -13.49 1.42
N VAL A 35 -0.20 -14.21 2.38
CA VAL A 35 0.42 -13.62 3.56
C VAL A 35 1.83 -13.15 3.18
N PHE A 36 2.13 -11.88 3.43
CA PHE A 36 3.45 -11.29 3.21
C PHE A 36 4.15 -11.08 4.56
N HIS A 37 5.40 -11.52 4.67
CA HIS A 37 6.24 -11.15 5.80
C HIS A 37 6.87 -9.77 5.58
N LYS A 38 7.30 -9.12 6.67
CA LYS A 38 7.94 -7.78 6.60
C LYS A 38 9.15 -7.76 5.66
N LYS A 39 9.95 -8.82 5.67
CA LYS A 39 11.11 -8.99 4.79
C LYS A 39 10.74 -8.98 3.30
N ASP A 40 9.59 -9.57 2.96
CA ASP A 40 9.11 -9.64 1.57
C ASP A 40 8.72 -8.25 1.10
N ILE A 41 8.01 -7.48 1.95
CA ILE A 41 7.66 -6.08 1.67
C ILE A 41 8.92 -5.22 1.50
N ASN A 42 9.91 -5.37 2.39
CA ASN A 42 11.18 -4.63 2.30
C ASN A 42 11.91 -4.89 0.98
N LYS A 43 11.99 -6.16 0.59
CA LYS A 43 12.64 -6.58 -0.65
C LYS A 43 11.90 -6.06 -1.88
N THR A 44 10.58 -6.23 -1.92
CA THR A 44 9.77 -5.90 -3.11
C THR A 44 9.54 -4.41 -3.30
N VAL A 45 9.32 -3.65 -2.21
CA VAL A 45 8.92 -2.23 -2.29
C VAL A 45 10.10 -1.28 -2.20
N PHE A 46 11.10 -1.61 -1.39
CA PHE A 46 12.21 -0.70 -1.09
C PHE A 46 13.53 -1.13 -1.73
N ASN A 47 13.60 -2.34 -2.29
CA ASN A 47 14.83 -2.92 -2.87
C ASN A 47 16.03 -2.89 -1.89
N ILE A 48 15.76 -2.94 -0.59
CA ILE A 48 16.77 -2.94 0.46
C ILE A 48 17.13 -4.40 0.77
N SER A 49 18.43 -4.71 0.81
CA SER A 49 18.96 -6.00 1.28
C SER A 49 18.56 -6.23 2.74
N GLU A 50 18.31 -7.48 3.10
CA GLU A 50 17.67 -7.95 4.35
C GLU A 50 18.27 -7.44 5.69
N GLU A 51 19.36 -6.67 5.68
CA GLU A 51 20.11 -6.21 6.86
C GLU A 51 19.56 -4.96 7.56
N VAL A 52 18.60 -4.24 6.97
CA VAL A 52 17.99 -3.08 7.66
C VAL A 52 16.63 -3.50 8.21
N GLU A 53 16.55 -3.71 9.53
CA GLU A 53 15.28 -3.75 10.27
C GLU A 53 14.58 -2.40 10.13
N SER A 54 13.83 -2.26 9.03
CA SER A 54 13.11 -1.05 8.72
C SER A 54 11.83 -1.00 9.54
N ARG A 55 11.89 -0.34 10.70
CA ARG A 55 10.69 0.11 11.47
C ARG A 55 9.71 0.92 10.61
N THR A 56 10.12 1.33 9.42
CA THR A 56 9.36 2.12 8.45
C THR A 56 8.21 1.33 7.82
N VAL A 57 8.31 0.00 7.65
CA VAL A 57 7.23 -0.81 7.04
C VAL A 57 5.97 -0.77 7.87
N ASP A 58 6.09 -0.91 9.19
CA ASP A 58 4.94 -0.87 10.10
C ASP A 58 4.20 0.47 10.00
N THR A 59 4.93 1.58 9.91
CA THR A 59 4.36 2.92 9.71
C THR A 59 3.63 3.03 8.38
N HIS A 60 4.22 2.56 7.28
CA HIS A 60 3.57 2.58 5.96
C HIS A 60 2.31 1.72 5.93
N ILE A 61 2.35 0.52 6.54
CA ILE A 61 1.18 -0.37 6.64
C ILE A 61 0.10 0.27 7.53
N HIS A 62 0.48 0.88 8.65
CA HIS A 62 -0.45 1.58 9.55
C HIS A 62 -1.16 2.72 8.82
N ASN A 63 -0.40 3.57 8.12
CA ASN A 63 -0.94 4.70 7.36
C ASN A 63 -1.81 4.22 6.20
N LEU A 64 -1.36 3.22 5.45
CA LEU A 64 -2.15 2.61 4.38
C LEU A 64 -3.48 2.05 4.90
N ARG A 65 -3.46 1.34 6.05
CA ARG A 65 -4.68 0.82 6.69
C ARG A 65 -5.59 1.93 7.20
N LYS A 66 -5.06 3.02 7.74
CA LYS A 66 -5.86 4.18 8.15
C LYS A 66 -6.58 4.78 6.95
N LYS A 67 -5.86 5.03 5.86
CA LYS A 67 -6.45 5.50 4.60
C LYS A 67 -7.49 4.50 4.08
N ALA A 68 -7.17 3.20 4.10
CA ALA A 68 -8.09 2.11 3.74
C ALA A 68 -9.38 2.09 4.58
N LYS A 69 -9.26 2.28 5.90
CA LYS A 69 -10.40 2.30 6.83
C LYS A 69 -11.25 3.55 6.65
N ILE A 70 -10.62 4.69 6.39
CA ILE A 70 -11.33 5.92 6.03
C ILE A 70 -12.23 5.65 4.81
N PHE A 71 -11.77 4.87 3.83
CA PHE A 71 -12.64 4.49 2.69
C PHE A 71 -13.87 3.68 3.12
N ARG A 72 -13.72 2.71 4.04
CA ARG A 72 -14.88 1.94 4.54
C ARG A 72 -15.89 2.83 5.27
N LEU A 73 -15.44 3.89 5.94
CA LEU A 73 -16.33 4.84 6.64
C LEU A 73 -17.06 5.78 5.67
N PHE A 74 -16.51 6.02 4.48
CA PHE A 74 -17.18 6.76 3.40
C PHE A 74 -18.14 5.90 2.58
N ASN A 75 -18.27 4.60 2.89
CA ASN A 75 -19.26 3.73 2.30
C ASN A 75 -20.43 3.50 3.28
N PRO A 76 -21.48 4.36 3.28
CA PRO A 76 -22.64 4.21 4.16
C PRO A 76 -23.57 3.03 3.78
N TYR A 77 -23.19 2.20 2.79
CA TYR A 77 -23.98 1.05 2.32
C TYR A 77 -23.45 -0.30 2.78
N ASN A 78 -22.69 -0.35 3.88
CA ASN A 78 -22.18 -1.58 4.47
C ASN A 78 -22.67 -1.80 5.90
#